data_AF-A0A530LEL0-F1
#
_entry.id   AF-A0A530LEL0-F1
#
_cell.length_a   1.000
_cell.length_b   1.000
_cell.length_c   1.000
_cell.angle_alpha   90.00
_cell.angle_beta   90.00
_cell.angle_gamma   90.00
#
_symmetry.space_group_name_H-M   'P 1'
#
loop_
_entity.id
_entity.type
_entity.pdbx_description
1 polymer ?
#
loop_
_entity_poly.entity_id
_entity_poly.type
_entity_poly.pdbx_seq_one_letter_code
_entity_poly.pdbx_strand_id
1 'polypeptide(L)' 'MARPRRHLPLNVFLNSRLVGRLNRQSSGAIDFQYDPSWLDWEHALPVSLSLPLREDRY' A
#
# COMPACT_ATOMS: atom_id res chain seq x y z
N MET A 1 7.22 -26.72 -1.36
CA MET A 1 8.07 -25.76 -2.10
C MET A 1 7.26 -24.48 -2.31
N ALA A 2 7.70 -23.34 -1.77
CA ALA A 2 6.97 -22.08 -1.93
C ALA A 2 7.18 -21.55 -3.36
N ARG A 3 6.08 -21.34 -4.09
CA ARG A 3 6.12 -20.77 -5.45
C ARG A 3 6.65 -19.33 -5.33
N PRO A 4 7.69 -18.94 -6.10
CA PRO A 4 8.21 -17.57 -6.04
C PRO A 4 7.11 -16.58 -6.39
N ARG A 5 7.03 -15.46 -5.64
CA ARG A 5 6.05 -14.40 -5.87
C ARG A 5 6.26 -13.84 -7.27
N ARG A 6 5.29 -14.08 -8.16
CA ARG A 6 5.32 -13.64 -9.56
C ARG A 6 5.16 -12.12 -9.71
N HIS A 7 4.65 -11.45 -8.67
CA HIS A 7 4.43 -10.00 -8.66
C HIS A 7 5.19 -9.39 -7.49
N LEU A 8 6.15 -8.52 -7.82
CA LEU A 8 6.82 -7.70 -6.82
C LEU A 8 5.84 -6.62 -6.33
N PRO A 9 5.76 -6.36 -5.02
CA PRO A 9 5.02 -5.22 -4.48
C PRO A 9 5.42 -3.92 -5.18
N LEU A 10 4.43 -3.07 -5.47
CA LEU A 10 4.67 -1.74 -6.02
C LEU A 10 4.66 -0.71 -4.90
N ASN A 11 5.69 0.12 -4.85
CA ASN A 11 5.71 1.27 -3.95
C ASN A 11 4.89 2.41 -4.56
N VAL A 12 4.00 2.98 -3.77
CA VAL A 12 3.19 4.14 -4.15
C VAL A 12 3.80 5.38 -3.51
N PHE A 13 4.13 6.37 -4.33
CA PHE A 13 4.73 7.63 -3.89
C PHE A 13 3.82 8.81 -4.21
N LEU A 14 3.81 9.79 -3.32
CA LEU A 14 3.24 11.12 -3.57
C LEU A 14 4.33 12.16 -3.28
N ASN A 15 4.69 12.96 -4.28
CA ASN A 15 5.71 14.02 -4.15
C ASN A 15 6.99 13.52 -3.45
N SER A 16 7.50 12.37 -3.90
CA SER A 16 8.72 11.72 -3.37
C SER A 16 8.64 11.15 -1.95
N ARG A 17 7.48 11.18 -1.28
CA ARG A 17 7.26 10.47 -0.02
C ARG A 17 6.57 9.13 -0.26
N LEU A 18 7.04 8.08 0.41
CA LEU A 18 6.42 6.76 0.35
C LEU A 18 5.06 6.82 1.06
N VAL A 19 3.99 6.55 0.33
CA VAL A 19 2.61 6.53 0.86
C VAL A 19 2.26 5.14 1.35
N GLY A 20 2.71 4.10 0.64
CA GLY A 20 2.36 2.72 0.94
C GLY A 20 2.80 1.74 -0.12
N ARG A 21 2.31 0.51 0.00
CA ARG A 21 2.61 -0.59 -0.92
C ARG A 21 1.33 -1.21 -1.46
N LEU A 22 1.31 -1.42 -2.77
CA LEU A 22 0.29 -2.16 -3.48
C LEU A 22 0.83 -3.57 -3.76
N ASN A 23 0.13 -4.58 -3.28
CA ASN A 23 0.47 -5.98 -3.57
C ASN A 23 -0.58 -6.58 -4.50
N ARG A 24 -0.11 -7.40 -5.43
CA ARG A 24 -0.97 -8.24 -6.26
C ARG A 24 -0.68 -9.70 -5.95
N GLN A 25 -1.66 -10.38 -5.39
CA GLN A 25 -1.58 -11.79 -5.06
C GLN A 25 -1.67 -12.64 -6.33
N SER A 26 -1.18 -13.88 -6.26
CA SER A 26 -1.28 -14.83 -7.38
C SER A 26 -2.72 -15.20 -7.75
N SER A 27 -3.66 -15.02 -6.83
CA SER A 27 -5.11 -15.18 -7.07
C SER A 27 -5.71 -14.04 -7.91
N GLY A 28 -4.99 -12.94 -8.10
CA GLY A 28 -5.51 -11.71 -8.68
C GLY A 28 -6.06 -10.71 -7.67
N ALA A 29 -6.19 -11.10 -6.39
CA ALA A 29 -6.52 -10.16 -5.32
C ALA A 29 -5.46 -9.05 -5.22
N ILE A 30 -5.93 -7.84 -4.95
CA ILE A 30 -5.10 -6.64 -4.77
C ILE A 30 -5.29 -6.18 -3.35
N ASP A 31 -4.19 -5.95 -2.64
CA ASP A 31 -4.19 -5.35 -1.31
C ASP A 31 -3.34 -4.08 -1.29
N PHE A 32 -3.78 -3.10 -0.53
CA PHE A 32 -3.06 -1.85 -0.32
C PHE A 32 -2.84 -1.62 1.16
N GLN A 33 -1.61 -1.24 1.52
CA GLN A 33 -1.24 -0.92 2.88
C GLN A 33 -0.47 0.40 2.91
N TYR A 34 -0.93 1.35 3.72
CA TYR A 34 -0.20 2.59 3.98
C TYR A 34 1.12 2.29 4.70
N ASP A 35 2.14 3.08 4.40
CA ASP A 35 3.39 3.04 5.15
C ASP A 35 3.18 3.75 6.51
N PRO A 36 3.70 3.20 7.61
CA PRO A 36 3.57 3.85 8.92
C PRO A 36 4.05 5.30 8.93
N SER A 37 5.16 5.59 8.22
CA SER A 37 5.69 6.96 8.13
C SER A 37 4.79 7.93 7.36
N TRP A 38 3.87 7.42 6.53
CA TRP A 38 2.81 8.20 5.92
C TRP A 38 1.68 8.47 6.91
N LEU A 39 1.25 7.44 7.65
CA LEU A 39 0.17 7.56 8.62
C LEU A 39 0.53 8.49 9.79
N ASP A 40 1.78 8.47 10.23
CA ASP A 40 2.31 9.34 11.28
C ASP A 40 2.52 10.80 10.83
N TRP A 41 2.34 11.09 9.54
CA TRP A 41 2.56 12.43 9.01
C TRP A 41 1.34 13.33 9.23
N GLU A 42 1.56 14.52 9.79
CA GLU A 42 0.49 15.49 10.08
C GLU A 42 -0.35 15.89 8.86
N HIS A 43 0.24 15.85 7.66
CA HIS A 43 -0.45 16.18 6.41
C HIS A 43 -0.84 14.94 5.59
N ALA A 44 -0.89 13.77 6.22
CA ALA A 44 -1.34 12.55 5.58
C ALA A 44 -2.75 12.75 5.00
N LEU A 45 -2.91 12.29 3.76
CA LEU A 45 -4.20 12.25 3.09
C LEU A 45 -4.42 10.86 2.49
N PRO A 46 -5.68 10.39 2.42
CA PRO A 46 -5.98 9.11 1.82
C PRO A 46 -5.74 9.17 0.31
N VAL A 47 -5.16 8.12 -0.26
CA VAL A 47 -4.90 8.02 -1.71
C VAL A 47 -6.21 7.99 -2.52
N SER A 48 -7.30 7.56 -1.88
CA SER A 48 -8.67 7.55 -2.39
C SER A 48 -9.63 7.59 -1.22
N LEU A 49 -10.82 8.19 -1.39
CA LEU A 49 -11.86 8.16 -0.38
C LEU A 49 -12.35 6.73 -0.06
N SER A 50 -12.19 5.79 -0.99
CA SER A 50 -12.48 4.37 -0.78
C SER A 50 -11.38 3.62 -0.02
N LEU A 51 -10.24 4.26 0.25
CA LEU A 51 -9.09 3.73 0.98
C LEU A 51 -8.75 4.69 2.15
N PRO A 52 -9.59 4.78 3.18
CA PRO A 52 -9.38 5.70 4.30
C PRO A 52 -8.04 5.42 5.01
N LEU A 53 -7.44 6.45 5.62
CA LEU A 53 -6.20 6.33 6.38
C LEU A 53 -6.40 5.36 7.55
N ARG A 54 -5.79 4.19 7.44
CA ARG A 54 -5.84 3.11 8.42
C ARG A 54 -4.55 2.32 8.38
N GLU A 55 -4.17 1.79 9.53
CA GLU A 55 -3.05 0.85 9.68
C GLU A 55 -3.39 -0.54 9.13
N ASP A 56 -4.67 -0.91 9.21
CA ASP A 56 -5.18 -2.22 8.78
C ASP A 56 -5.29 -2.32 7.24
N ARG A 57 -5.09 -3.53 6.72
CA ARG A 57 -4.93 -3.78 5.28
C ARG A 57 -6.31 -3.95 4.62
N TYR A 58 -6.52 -3.27 3.50
CA TYR A 58 -7.65 -3.51 2.59
C TYR A 58 -7.33 -4.58 1.56
#